data_AF-A0A820SHI3-F1
#
_entry.id   AF-A0A820SHI3-F1
#
_cell.length_a   1.000
_cell.length_b   1.000
_cell.length_c   1.000
_cell.angle_alpha   90.00
_cell.angle_beta   90.00
_cell.angle_gamma   90.00
#
_symmetry.space_group_name_H-M   'P 1'
#
loop_
_entity.id
_entity.type
_entity.pdbx_description
1 polymer ?
#
loop_
_entity_poly.entity_id
_entity_poly.type
_entity_poly.pdbx_seq_one_letter_code
_entity_poly.pdbx_strand_id
1 'polypeptide(L)'
;ERNGELNWKFITDIDWIAAMGTPGGSNNNIDPRFISHFSVFYITSPSYESLFRIFSTILQSHVRTFSPEIQGIIPNIIHSTLQIYENILRLFVPTPTKCYYIFSLRDLSRIIQSLLQTIPERFDTKERFLR
;
A
#
# COMPACT_ATOMS: atom_id res chain seq x y z
N GLU A 1 -28.55 -15.33 -34.77
CA GLU A 1 -27.34 -15.06 -35.59
C GLU A 1 -26.81 -13.69 -35.21
N ARG A 2 -25.52 -13.54 -34.88
CA ARG A 2 -24.95 -12.24 -34.49
C ARG A 2 -24.71 -11.40 -35.75
N ASN A 3 -25.68 -10.53 -36.09
CA ASN A 3 -25.61 -9.55 -37.18
C ASN A 3 -24.67 -8.36 -36.83
N GLY A 4 -23.40 -8.63 -36.56
CA GLY A 4 -22.37 -7.60 -36.41
C GLY A 4 -21.39 -7.68 -37.57
N GLU A 5 -21.14 -6.57 -38.26
CA GLU A 5 -20.11 -6.48 -39.30
C GLU A 5 -18.72 -6.83 -38.73
N LEU A 6 -18.09 -7.85 -39.31
CA LEU A 6 -16.76 -8.33 -38.92
C LEU A 6 -15.69 -7.53 -39.65
N ASN A 7 -15.26 -6.42 -39.03
CA ASN A 7 -14.18 -5.59 -39.56
C ASN A 7 -12.85 -5.91 -38.87
N TRP A 8 -11.82 -6.23 -39.68
CA TRP A 8 -10.46 -6.44 -39.19
C TRP A 8 -9.86 -5.14 -38.67
N LYS A 9 -9.25 -5.20 -37.48
CA LYS A 9 -8.53 -4.07 -36.89
C LYS A 9 -7.07 -4.44 -36.73
N PHE A 10 -6.20 -3.64 -37.35
CA PHE A 10 -4.76 -3.69 -37.13
C PHE A 10 -4.41 -2.71 -36.02
N ILE A 11 -3.68 -3.17 -35.01
CA ILE A 11 -3.21 -2.33 -33.92
C ILE A 11 -1.70 -2.41 -33.88
N THR A 12 -1.04 -1.27 -33.99
CA THR A 12 0.41 -1.11 -34.02
C THR A 12 0.87 -0.29 -32.80
N ASP A 13 2.15 -0.43 -32.42
CA ASP A 13 2.80 0.35 -31.36
C ASP A 13 2.13 0.24 -29.97
N ILE A 14 1.98 -0.99 -29.46
CA ILE A 14 1.44 -1.24 -28.10
C ILE A 14 2.45 -2.00 -27.25
N ASP A 15 2.59 -1.55 -26.01
CA ASP A 15 3.20 -2.30 -24.92
C ASP A 15 2.15 -2.73 -23.88
N TRP A 16 2.32 -3.93 -23.33
CA TRP A 16 1.41 -4.51 -22.34
C TRP A 16 2.11 -4.66 -20.98
N ILE A 17 1.49 -4.11 -19.94
CA ILE A 17 1.88 -4.32 -18.55
C ILE A 17 0.66 -4.84 -17.80
N ALA A 18 0.83 -5.93 -17.06
CA ALA A 18 -0.22 -6.56 -16.29
C ALA A 18 0.23 -6.83 -14.86
N ALA A 19 -0.71 -6.80 -13.92
CA ALA A 19 -0.51 -7.17 -12.52
C ALA A 19 -1.60 -8.15 -12.09
N MET A 20 -1.23 -9.12 -11.25
CA MET A 20 -2.10 -10.18 -10.77
C MET A 20 -1.84 -10.47 -9.29
N GLY A 21 -2.87 -10.95 -8.59
CA GLY A 21 -2.66 -11.58 -7.29
C GLY A 21 -1.91 -12.90 -7.44
N THR A 22 -1.32 -13.39 -6.35
CA THR A 22 -0.66 -14.70 -6.36
C THR A 22 -1.69 -15.79 -6.70
N PRO A 23 -1.38 -16.68 -7.67
CA PRO A 23 -2.29 -17.75 -8.06
C PRO A 23 -2.44 -18.76 -6.90
N GLY A 24 -3.66 -19.25 -6.69
CA GLY A 24 -4.01 -20.12 -5.55
C GLY A 24 -4.78 -19.40 -4.43
N GLY A 25 -5.28 -20.17 -3.46
CA GLY A 25 -6.16 -19.66 -2.41
C GLY A 25 -7.54 -19.28 -2.95
N SER A 26 -7.95 -18.02 -2.76
CA SER A 26 -9.21 -17.48 -3.31
C SER A 26 -9.09 -16.97 -4.75
N ASN A 27 -7.88 -16.92 -5.31
CA ASN A 27 -7.62 -16.37 -6.64
C ASN A 27 -7.70 -17.44 -7.72
N ASN A 28 -8.18 -17.05 -8.91
CA ASN A 28 -8.23 -17.94 -10.07
C ASN A 28 -6.82 -18.26 -10.57
N ASN A 29 -6.64 -19.49 -11.04
CA ASN A 29 -5.45 -19.87 -11.79
C ASN A 29 -5.47 -19.21 -13.17
N ILE A 30 -4.28 -18.91 -13.69
CA ILE A 30 -4.10 -18.26 -14.99
C ILE A 30 -3.63 -19.29 -15.99
N ASP A 31 -4.13 -19.19 -17.23
CA ASP A 31 -3.74 -20.08 -18.32
C ASP A 31 -2.23 -19.93 -18.62
N PRO A 32 -1.44 -21.02 -18.62
CA PRO A 32 -0.03 -20.99 -18.97
C PRO A 32 0.27 -20.36 -20.34
N ARG A 33 -0.65 -20.49 -21.30
CA ARG A 33 -0.50 -19.89 -22.64
C ARG A 33 -0.47 -18.37 -22.55
N PHE A 34 -1.34 -17.79 -21.73
CA PHE A 34 -1.35 -16.34 -21.52
C PHE A 34 -0.07 -15.87 -20.84
N ILE A 35 0.38 -16.57 -19.79
CA ILE A 35 1.61 -16.25 -19.07
C ILE A 35 2.85 -16.32 -19.98
N SER A 36 2.88 -17.24 -20.95
CA SER A 36 4.02 -17.39 -21.87
C SER A 36 4.31 -16.14 -22.73
N HIS A 37 3.34 -15.23 -22.87
CA HIS A 37 3.51 -13.96 -23.56
C HIS A 37 4.13 -12.85 -22.69
N PHE A 38 4.29 -13.08 -21.39
CA PHE A 38 4.77 -12.08 -20.43
C PHE A 38 6.04 -12.54 -19.70
N SER A 39 6.88 -11.58 -19.31
CA SER A 39 7.89 -11.79 -18.28
C SER A 39 7.26 -11.56 -16.90
N VAL A 40 7.21 -12.61 -16.07
CA VAL A 40 6.55 -12.55 -14.75
C VAL A 40 7.57 -12.28 -13.66
N PHE A 41 7.30 -11.27 -12.83
CA PHE A 41 8.10 -10.94 -11.65
C PHE A 41 7.28 -11.17 -10.38
N TYR A 42 7.89 -11.86 -9.40
CA TYR A 42 7.27 -12.07 -8.09
C TYR A 42 7.71 -10.98 -7.12
N ILE A 43 6.76 -10.18 -6.65
CA ILE A 43 7.02 -9.09 -5.70
C ILE A 43 6.71 -9.59 -4.28
N THR A 44 7.74 -9.74 -3.46
CA THR A 44 7.60 -10.05 -2.04
C THR A 44 7.21 -8.82 -1.24
N SER A 45 6.57 -9.03 -0.09
CA SER A 45 6.34 -7.96 0.87
C SER A 45 7.67 -7.33 1.31
N PRO A 46 7.73 -5.99 1.43
CA PRO A 46 8.94 -5.29 1.86
C PRO A 46 9.29 -5.61 3.32
N SER A 47 10.57 -5.48 3.68
CA SER A 47 11.03 -5.65 5.05
C SER A 47 10.55 -4.52 5.97
N TYR A 48 10.59 -4.76 7.28
CA TYR A 48 10.27 -3.76 8.29
C TYR A 48 11.12 -2.49 8.13
N GLU A 49 12.43 -2.64 7.91
CA GLU A 49 13.38 -1.54 7.74
C GLU A 49 13.06 -0.73 6.46
N SER A 50 12.65 -1.43 5.40
CA SER A 50 12.25 -0.79 4.15
C SER A 50 10.99 0.05 4.34
N LEU A 51 9.98 -0.49 5.02
CA LEU A 51 8.74 0.22 5.35
C LEU A 51 9.00 1.43 6.25
N PHE A 52 9.81 1.23 7.30
CA PHE A 52 10.23 2.30 8.19
C PHE A 52 10.90 3.43 7.41
N ARG A 53 11.88 3.10 6.56
CA ARG A 53 12.59 4.09 5.74
C ARG A 53 11.64 4.83 4.79
N ILE A 54 10.75 4.13 4.08
CA ILE A 54 9.82 4.73 3.13
C ILE A 54 8.90 5.72 3.84
N PHE A 55 8.21 5.29 4.89
CA PHE A 55 7.23 6.13 5.57
C PHE A 55 7.87 7.24 6.41
N SER A 56 9.02 6.98 7.05
CA SER A 56 9.78 8.03 7.74
C SER A 56 10.25 9.09 6.76
N THR A 57 10.77 8.73 5.57
CA THR A 57 11.25 9.72 4.60
C THR A 57 10.10 10.61 4.10
N ILE A 58 8.96 10.01 3.78
CA ILE A 58 7.76 10.74 3.32
C ILE A 58 7.28 11.71 4.41
N LEU A 59 7.10 11.23 5.64
CA LEU A 59 6.54 12.05 6.71
C LEU A 59 7.53 13.11 7.21
N GLN A 60 8.83 12.79 7.29
CA GLN A 60 9.88 13.76 7.61
C GLN A 60 9.95 14.87 6.56
N SER A 61 9.77 14.55 5.29
CA SER A 61 9.73 15.57 4.23
C SER A 61 8.55 16.53 4.39
N HIS A 62 7.40 16.02 4.81
CA HIS A 62 6.20 16.83 5.07
C HIS A 62 6.38 17.76 6.27
N VAL A 63 6.93 17.26 7.37
CA VAL A 63 7.03 18.04 8.61
C VAL A 63 8.20 19.03 8.65
N ARG A 64 8.93 19.24 7.56
CA ARG A 64 10.07 20.18 7.51
C ARG A 64 9.67 21.62 7.86
N THR A 65 8.43 22.00 7.57
CA THR A 65 7.87 23.33 7.88
C THR A 65 7.29 23.43 9.28
N PHE A 66 7.25 22.33 10.05
CA PHE A 66 6.71 22.26 11.40
C PHE A 66 7.82 22.51 12.44
N SER A 67 7.42 22.66 13.70
CA SER A 67 8.35 22.86 14.81
C SER A 67 9.37 21.70 14.92
N PRO A 68 10.61 21.98 15.38
CA PRO A 68 11.64 20.96 15.51
C PRO A 68 11.24 19.83 16.47
N GLU A 69 10.38 20.12 17.45
CA GLU A 69 9.82 19.12 18.36
C GLU A 69 8.97 18.08 17.62
N ILE A 70 8.16 18.51 16.64
CA ILE A 70 7.34 17.62 15.80
C ILE A 70 8.24 16.82 14.86
N GLN A 71 9.30 17.41 14.34
CA GLN A 71 10.25 16.69 13.48
C GLN A 71 10.95 15.55 14.24
N GLY A 72 11.33 15.78 15.50
CA GLY A 72 12.01 14.79 16.35
C GLY A 72 11.15 13.58 16.73
N ILE A 73 9.82 13.71 16.75
CA ILE A 73 8.91 12.61 17.14
C ILE A 73 8.52 11.69 15.98
N ILE A 74 8.70 12.12 14.72
CA ILE A 74 8.28 11.34 13.54
C ILE A 74 8.83 9.90 13.52
N PRO A 75 10.14 9.65 13.78
CA PRO A 75 10.66 8.29 13.81
C PRO A 75 9.91 7.40 14.80
N ASN A 76 9.58 7.92 15.98
CA ASN A 76 8.87 7.18 17.02
C ASN A 76 7.41 6.88 16.62
N ILE A 77 6.73 7.82 15.95
CA ILE A 77 5.37 7.61 15.44
C ILE A 77 5.36 6.50 14.39
N ILE A 78 6.30 6.52 13.44
CA ILE A 78 6.39 5.50 12.40
C ILE A 78 6.72 4.13 13.02
N HIS A 79 7.69 4.08 13.93
CA HIS A 79 8.06 2.85 14.64
C HIS A 79 6.85 2.23 15.37
N SER A 80 6.13 3.05 16.14
CA SER A 80 4.96 2.61 16.90
C SER A 80 3.83 2.15 15.99
N THR A 81 3.60 2.85 14.88
CA THR A 81 2.56 2.50 13.91
C THR A 81 2.87 1.16 13.24
N LEU A 82 4.13 0.92 12.86
CA LEU A 82 4.55 -0.37 12.29
C LEU A 82 4.45 -1.51 13.31
N GLN A 83 4.82 -1.29 14.58
CA GLN A 83 4.66 -2.29 15.64
C GLN A 83 3.19 -2.65 15.86
N ILE A 84 2.31 -1.66 15.90
CA ILE A 84 0.85 -1.88 16.01
C ILE A 84 0.35 -2.68 14.80
N TYR A 85 0.80 -2.34 13.58
CA TYR A 85 0.42 -3.05 12.38
C TYR A 85 0.83 -4.53 12.41
N GLU A 86 2.07 -4.84 12.83
CA GLU A 86 2.51 -6.24 13.00
C GLU A 86 1.69 -7.00 14.04
N ASN A 87 1.38 -6.35 15.16
CA ASN A 87 0.53 -6.94 16.19
C ASN A 87 -0.89 -7.20 15.68
N ILE A 88 -1.46 -6.28 14.89
CA ILE A 88 -2.78 -6.45 14.29
C ILE A 88 -2.78 -7.66 13.35
N LEU A 89 -1.77 -7.79 12.50
CA LEU A 89 -1.65 -8.93 11.58
C LEU A 89 -1.57 -10.27 12.33
N ARG A 90 -0.93 -10.31 13.50
CA ARG A 90 -0.83 -11.53 14.32
C ARG A 90 -2.11 -11.85 15.10
N LEU A 91 -2.78 -10.84 15.64
CA LEU A 91 -3.93 -11.02 16.53
C LEU A 91 -5.27 -11.14 15.78
N PHE A 92 -5.41 -10.45 14.65
CA PHE A 92 -6.66 -10.37 13.89
C PHE A 92 -6.55 -11.16 12.58
N VAL A 93 -6.38 -12.48 12.73
CA VAL A 93 -6.41 -13.39 11.58
C VAL A 93 -7.86 -13.59 11.11
N PRO A 94 -8.12 -13.59 9.79
CA PRO A 94 -9.46 -13.83 9.27
C PRO A 94 -9.94 -15.24 9.61
N THR A 95 -11.09 -15.33 10.26
CA THR A 95 -11.81 -16.59 10.50
C THR A 95 -13.11 -16.60 9.72
N PRO A 96 -13.78 -17.75 9.51
CA PRO A 96 -15.08 -17.79 8.82
C PRO A 96 -16.14 -16.86 9.45
N THR A 97 -16.09 -16.66 10.76
CA THR A 97 -16.98 -15.74 11.49
C THR A 97 -16.51 -14.28 11.47
N LYS A 98 -15.22 -14.03 11.17
CA LYS A 98 -14.59 -12.71 11.13
C LYS A 98 -13.77 -12.53 9.85
N CYS A 99 -14.42 -12.73 8.71
CA CYS A 99 -13.78 -12.68 7.39
C CYS A 99 -13.35 -11.26 6.96
N TYR A 100 -13.85 -10.23 7.63
CA TYR A 100 -13.53 -8.82 7.38
C TYR A 100 -12.20 -8.37 8.00
N TYR A 101 -11.49 -9.24 8.73
CA TYR A 101 -10.13 -8.96 9.23
C TYR A 101 -9.09 -9.18 8.13
N ILE A 102 -9.09 -8.28 7.16
CA ILE A 102 -8.13 -8.25 6.06
C ILE A 102 -7.36 -6.95 6.17
N PHE A 103 -6.11 -7.03 6.64
CA PHE A 103 -5.23 -5.89 6.80
C PHE A 103 -4.12 -5.93 5.74
N SER A 104 -3.85 -4.79 5.14
CA SER A 104 -2.87 -4.64 4.07
C SER A 104 -2.03 -3.38 4.25
N LEU A 105 -0.96 -3.23 3.47
CA LEU A 105 -0.15 -2.00 3.44
C LEU A 105 -0.96 -0.76 3.04
N ARG A 106 -2.14 -0.93 2.43
CA ARG A 106 -3.06 0.17 2.12
C ARG A 106 -3.57 0.85 3.38
N ASP A 107 -3.80 0.10 4.45
CA ASP A 107 -4.31 0.65 5.71
C ASP A 107 -3.24 1.51 6.37
N LEU A 108 -2.00 1.05 6.35
CA LEU A 108 -0.82 1.82 6.78
C LEU A 108 -0.65 3.09 5.95
N SER A 109 -0.79 2.98 4.62
CA SER A 109 -0.70 4.13 3.71
C SER A 109 -1.77 5.18 3.98
N ARG A 110 -3.00 4.77 4.35
CA ARG A 110 -4.08 5.69 4.72
C ARG A 110 -3.77 6.48 5.98
N ILE A 111 -3.22 5.83 7.01
CA ILE A 111 -2.80 6.51 8.25
C ILE A 111 -1.77 7.59 7.93
N ILE A 112 -0.74 7.24 7.14
CA ILE A 112 0.28 8.21 6.74
C ILE A 112 -0.31 9.32 5.87
N GLN A 113 -1.20 9.01 4.94
CA GLN A 113 -1.87 10.01 4.11
C GLN A 113 -2.67 11.01 4.95
N SER A 114 -3.33 10.56 6.01
CA SER A 114 -4.02 11.46 6.96
C SER A 114 -3.04 12.38 7.67
N LEU A 115 -1.87 11.89 8.09
CA LEU A 115 -0.83 12.72 8.68
C LEU A 115 -0.24 13.75 7.69
N LEU A 116 -0.18 13.41 6.40
CA LEU A 116 0.25 14.32 5.34
C LEU A 116 -0.75 15.46 5.06
N GLN A 117 -1.97 15.39 5.59
CA GLN A 117 -2.97 16.47 5.47
C GLN A 117 -2.89 17.47 6.64
N THR A 118 -1.96 17.27 7.58
CA THR A 118 -1.74 18.21 8.68
C THR A 118 -1.12 19.51 8.18
N ILE A 119 -1.46 20.62 8.84
CA ILE A 119 -1.03 21.98 8.50
C ILE A 119 -0.35 22.59 9.73
N PRO A 120 0.81 23.27 9.60
CA PRO A 120 1.55 23.82 10.75
C PRO A 120 0.75 24.84 11.57
N GLU A 121 -0.18 25.57 10.95
CA GLU A 121 -1.05 26.54 11.63
C GLU A 121 -2.00 25.90 12.66
N ARG A 122 -2.40 24.64 12.43
CA ARG A 122 -3.36 23.92 13.27
C ARG A 122 -2.68 22.99 14.26
N PHE A 123 -1.50 22.48 13.91
CA PHE A 123 -0.72 21.52 14.69
C PHE A 123 0.61 22.15 15.07
N ASP A 124 0.54 23.14 15.95
CA ASP A 124 1.64 23.92 16.49
C ASP A 124 2.40 23.18 17.60
N THR A 125 1.68 22.44 18.44
CA THR A 125 2.25 21.70 19.57
C THR A 125 2.37 20.21 19.31
N LYS A 126 3.39 19.59 19.93
CA LYS A 126 3.60 18.14 19.92
C LYS A 126 2.37 17.36 20.39
N GLU A 127 1.69 17.84 21.42
CA GLU A 127 0.50 17.18 22.01
C GLU A 127 -0.68 17.17 21.05
N ARG A 128 -0.89 18.25 20.29
CA ARG A 128 -1.93 18.33 19.27
C ARG A 128 -1.63 17.46 18.06
N PHE A 129 -0.36 17.32 17.69
CA PHE A 129 0.04 16.47 16.57
C PHE A 129 -0.09 14.97 16.90
N LEU A 130 0.11 14.58 18.16
CA LEU A 130 0.00 13.19 18.61
C LEU A 130 -1.44 12.71 18.82
N ARG A 131 -2.40 13.64 18.91
CA ARG A 131 -3.80 13.37 19.26
C ARG A 131 -4.68 13.22 18.02
#